data_AF-A0AAW7UA86-F1
#
_entry.id   AF-A0AAW7UA86-F1
#
_cell.length_a   1.000
_cell.length_b   1.000
_cell.length_c   1.000
_cell.angle_alpha   90.00
_cell.angle_beta   90.00
_cell.angle_gamma   90.00
#
_symmetry.space_group_name_H-M   'P 1'
#
loop_
_entity.id
_entity.type
_entity.pdbx_description
1 polymer ?
#
loop_
_entity_poly.entity_id
_entity_poly.type
_entity_poly.pdbx_seq_one_letter_code
_entity_poly.pdbx_strand_id
1 'polypeptide(L)'
;KDDNLYVNRLTSVTFNSCELVRYGYDGYGDLTAVYDRDGKRLRGFAYRNHIMIEHNQPDGLVSRYEYDRYDTDGKVLNSHTNLGEAWTFDYRDGYTRVTDALGREEIYGFDENYE
;
A
#
# COMPACT_ATOMS: atom_id res chain seq x y z
N LYS A 1 -9.98 -20.88 -23.68
CA LYS A 1 -9.81 -21.76 -22.50
C LYS A 1 -9.65 -20.80 -21.36
N ASP A 2 -10.77 -20.53 -20.72
CA ASP A 2 -10.95 -19.39 -19.84
C ASP A 2 -10.45 -19.79 -18.46
N ASP A 3 -9.24 -19.35 -18.14
CA ASP A 3 -8.70 -19.40 -16.78
C ASP A 3 -9.41 -18.34 -15.94
N ASN A 4 -10.70 -18.59 -15.67
CA ASN A 4 -11.41 -18.00 -14.54
C ASN A 4 -10.78 -18.54 -13.25
N LEU A 5 -9.59 -18.04 -12.92
CA LEU A 5 -9.12 -17.96 -11.55
C LEU A 5 -10.06 -17.00 -10.84
N TYR A 6 -11.15 -17.54 -10.28
CA TYR A 6 -11.98 -16.84 -9.32
C TYR A 6 -11.13 -16.53 -8.09
N VAL A 7 -10.36 -15.44 -8.16
CA VAL A 7 -9.83 -14.80 -6.97
C VAL A 7 -11.06 -14.26 -6.26
N ASN A 8 -11.47 -14.91 -5.18
CA ASN A 8 -12.64 -14.56 -4.40
C ASN A 8 -12.39 -13.21 -3.71
N ARG A 9 -12.55 -12.12 -4.47
CA ARG A 9 -12.26 -10.75 -4.04
C ARG A 9 -13.54 -10.07 -3.62
N LEU A 10 -13.47 -9.38 -2.49
CA LEU A 10 -14.56 -8.58 -1.99
C LEU A 10 -14.81 -7.40 -2.93
N THR A 11 -15.86 -7.43 -3.74
CA THR A 11 -16.20 -6.34 -4.65
C THR A 11 -17.07 -5.28 -3.97
N SER A 12 -17.89 -5.67 -3.00
CA SER A 12 -18.69 -4.75 -2.19
C SER A 12 -19.10 -5.38 -0.87
N VAL A 13 -19.41 -4.53 0.11
CA VAL A 13 -20.09 -4.95 1.35
C VAL A 13 -21.47 -4.30 1.35
N THR A 14 -22.49 -5.11 1.56
CA THR A 14 -23.88 -4.66 1.56
C THR A 14 -24.57 -4.97 2.89
N PHE A 15 -25.47 -4.09 3.34
CA PHE A 15 -26.36 -4.33 4.46
C PHE A 15 -27.80 -3.95 4.07
N ASN A 16 -28.75 -4.85 4.26
CA ASN A 16 -30.15 -4.68 3.83
C ASN A 16 -30.28 -4.25 2.35
N SER A 17 -29.49 -4.86 1.47
CA SER A 17 -29.41 -4.53 0.03
C SER A 17 -28.88 -3.12 -0.29
N CYS A 18 -28.37 -2.39 0.71
CA CYS A 18 -27.67 -1.12 0.52
C CYS A 18 -26.16 -1.37 0.46
N GLU A 19 -25.51 -0.91 -0.61
CA GLU A 19 -24.04 -0.93 -0.72
C GLU A 19 -23.43 0.05 0.27
N LEU A 20 -22.56 -0.45 1.15
CA LEU A 20 -21.87 0.36 2.16
C LEU A 20 -20.50 0.84 1.66
N VAL A 21 -19.82 -0.03 0.91
CA VAL A 21 -18.50 0.19 0.33
C VAL A 21 -18.35 -0.68 -0.91
N ARG A 22 -17.61 -0.17 -1.89
CA ARG A 22 -17.25 -0.89 -3.12
C ARG A 22 -15.76 -0.83 -3.36
N TYR A 23 -15.22 -1.91 -3.88
CA TYR A 23 -13.80 -2.09 -4.18
C TYR A 23 -13.62 -2.25 -5.69
N GLY A 24 -12.78 -1.40 -6.27
CA GLY A 24 -12.42 -1.46 -7.69
C GLY A 24 -11.10 -2.21 -7.86
N TYR A 25 -11.05 -3.13 -8.82
CA TYR A 25 -9.86 -3.88 -9.18
C TYR A 25 -9.52 -3.66 -10.66
N ASP A 26 -8.24 -3.70 -11.02
CA ASP A 26 -7.84 -3.73 -12.43
C ASP A 26 -7.92 -5.16 -13.03
N GLY A 27 -7.54 -5.31 -14.31
CA GLY A 27 -7.58 -6.59 -15.02
C GLY A 27 -6.55 -7.61 -14.54
N TYR A 28 -5.52 -7.18 -13.83
CA TYR A 28 -4.54 -8.04 -13.16
C TYR A 28 -4.99 -8.40 -11.74
N GLY A 29 -5.94 -7.64 -11.22
CA GLY A 29 -6.57 -7.89 -9.95
C GLY A 29 -6.09 -7.05 -8.78
N ASP A 30 -5.34 -5.99 -9.05
CA ASP A 30 -4.86 -5.10 -8.02
C ASP A 30 -5.99 -4.16 -7.58
N LEU A 31 -6.13 -3.94 -6.27
CA LEU A 31 -7.16 -3.05 -5.72
C LEU A 31 -6.80 -1.61 -6.07
N THR A 32 -7.51 -0.96 -6.99
CA THR A 32 -7.19 0.40 -7.48
C THR A 32 -7.99 1.50 -6.79
N ALA A 33 -9.14 1.17 -6.21
CA ALA A 33 -9.98 2.15 -5.55
C ALA A 33 -10.91 1.55 -4.48
N VAL A 34 -11.23 2.36 -3.48
CA VAL A 34 -12.33 2.12 -2.54
C VAL A 34 -13.31 3.26 -2.67
N TYR A 35 -14.61 2.96 -2.72
CA TYR A 35 -15.69 3.92 -2.81
C TYR A 35 -16.64 3.79 -1.61
N ASP A 36 -17.17 4.90 -1.13
CA ASP A 36 -18.28 4.87 -0.17
C ASP A 36 -19.60 4.51 -0.86
N ARG A 37 -20.67 4.45 -0.05
CA ARG A 37 -22.04 4.17 -0.50
C ARG A 37 -22.58 5.14 -1.55
N ASP A 38 -22.09 6.38 -1.56
CA ASP A 38 -22.54 7.43 -2.49
C ASP A 38 -21.71 7.42 -3.78
N GLY A 39 -20.76 6.47 -3.89
CA GLY A 39 -19.87 6.31 -5.03
C GLY A 39 -18.69 7.28 -5.02
N LYS A 40 -18.47 8.03 -3.94
CA LYS A 40 -17.28 8.88 -3.80
C LYS A 40 -16.07 8.02 -3.48
N ARG A 41 -14.96 8.28 -4.17
CA ARG A 41 -13.69 7.58 -3.95
C ARG A 41 -13.11 7.97 -2.57
N LEU A 42 -12.87 6.98 -1.73
CA LEU A 42 -12.26 7.08 -0.39
C LEU A 42 -10.75 6.81 -0.39
N ARG A 43 -10.30 5.93 -1.29
CA ARG A 43 -8.89 5.57 -1.44
C ARG A 43 -8.56 5.30 -2.90
N GLY A 44 -7.31 5.53 -3.22
CA GLY A 44 -6.71 5.15 -4.48
C GLY A 44 -5.39 4.45 -4.29
N PHE A 45 -5.03 3.57 -5.23
CA PHE A 45 -3.80 2.81 -5.18
C PHE A 45 -3.22 2.64 -6.58
N ALA A 46 -1.89 2.62 -6.66
CA ALA A 46 -1.16 2.26 -7.87
C ALA A 46 -0.15 1.16 -7.56
N TYR A 47 0.12 0.32 -8.56
CA TYR A 47 0.95 -0.86 -8.41
C TYR A 47 1.99 -0.97 -9.50
N ARG A 48 3.06 -1.71 -9.18
CA ARG A 48 4.05 -2.21 -10.13
C ARG A 48 4.30 -3.67 -9.79
N ASN A 49 4.09 -4.58 -10.74
CA ASN A 49 4.23 -6.02 -10.54
C ASN A 49 3.45 -6.53 -9.31
N HIS A 50 2.19 -6.10 -9.14
CA HIS A 50 1.35 -6.44 -7.98
C HIS A 50 1.85 -5.89 -6.61
N ILE A 51 2.87 -5.03 -6.60
CA ILE A 51 3.37 -4.35 -5.40
C ILE A 51 2.85 -2.91 -5.38
N MET A 52 2.23 -2.50 -4.27
CA MET A 52 1.67 -1.14 -4.13
C MET A 52 2.81 -0.11 -4.06
N ILE A 53 2.80 0.85 -4.98
CA ILE A 53 3.81 1.92 -5.06
C ILE A 53 3.26 3.29 -4.67
N GLU A 54 1.94 3.44 -4.62
CA GLU A 54 1.27 4.67 -4.22
C GLU A 54 -0.07 4.35 -3.58
N HIS A 55 -0.45 5.13 -2.58
CA HIS A 55 -1.85 5.26 -2.20
C HIS A 55 -2.21 6.73 -1.98
N ASN A 56 -3.48 7.06 -2.21
CA ASN A 56 -3.98 8.42 -2.03
C ASN A 56 -5.34 8.48 -1.32
N GLN A 57 -5.59 9.62 -0.69
CA GLN A 57 -6.82 9.93 0.05
C GLN A 57 -7.62 11.04 -0.65
N PRO A 58 -8.90 11.25 -0.29
CA PRO A 58 -9.77 12.23 -0.97
C PRO A 58 -9.40 13.68 -0.64
N ASP A 59 -8.67 13.90 0.45
CA ASP A 59 -8.12 15.20 0.87
C ASP A 59 -6.87 15.61 0.07
N GLY A 60 -6.38 14.74 -0.83
CA GLY A 60 -5.23 15.00 -1.67
C GLY A 60 -3.90 14.54 -1.09
N LEU A 61 -3.87 13.90 0.08
CA LEU A 61 -2.67 13.23 0.58
C LEU A 61 -2.32 12.05 -0.34
N VAL A 62 -1.07 12.02 -0.79
CA VAL A 62 -0.49 10.96 -1.62
C VAL A 62 0.76 10.44 -0.92
N SER A 63 0.79 9.13 -0.66
CA SER A 63 1.94 8.41 -0.10
C SER A 63 2.54 7.52 -1.18
N ARG A 64 3.86 7.53 -1.33
CA ARG A 64 4.61 6.81 -2.36
C ARG A 64 5.69 5.94 -1.74
N TYR A 65 5.97 4.82 -2.41
CA TYR A 65 6.90 3.81 -1.96
C TYR A 65 7.88 3.42 -3.07
N GLU A 66 9.16 3.42 -2.73
CA GLU A 66 10.23 2.93 -3.59
C GLU A 66 10.85 1.70 -2.93
N TYR A 67 11.03 0.64 -3.72
CA TYR A 67 11.48 -0.66 -3.23
C TYR A 67 12.87 -1.00 -3.81
N ASP A 68 13.61 -1.87 -3.11
CA ASP A 68 14.85 -2.46 -3.63
C ASP A 68 14.60 -3.30 -4.90
N ARG A 69 13.46 -3.99 -4.94
CA ARG A 69 12.92 -4.76 -6.07
C ARG A 69 11.40 -4.72 -6.04
N TYR A 70 10.76 -4.82 -7.21
CA TYR A 70 9.31 -4.83 -7.33
C TYR A 70 8.80 -6.26 -7.51
N ASP A 71 8.90 -7.03 -6.44
CA ASP A 71 8.35 -8.38 -6.27
C ASP A 71 7.91 -8.58 -4.81
N THR A 72 7.39 -9.76 -4.48
CA THR A 72 6.79 -10.06 -3.16
C THR A 72 7.78 -10.05 -2.00
N ASP A 73 9.08 -10.16 -2.27
CA ASP A 73 10.14 -10.14 -1.26
C ASP A 73 10.79 -8.76 -1.12
N GLY A 74 10.35 -7.80 -1.95
CA GLY A 74 10.88 -6.44 -1.96
C GLY A 74 10.63 -5.70 -0.65
N LYS A 75 11.62 -4.90 -0.26
CA LYS A 75 11.58 -4.04 0.91
C LYS A 75 11.54 -2.58 0.50
N VAL A 76 10.76 -1.77 1.22
CA VAL A 76 10.63 -0.33 0.97
C VAL A 76 11.92 0.36 1.38
N LEU A 77 12.62 1.00 0.45
CA LEU A 77 13.80 1.83 0.73
C LEU A 77 13.43 3.28 1.04
N ASN A 78 12.34 3.78 0.43
CA ASN A 78 11.87 5.14 0.64
C ASN A 78 10.33 5.16 0.71
N SER A 79 9.80 5.84 1.72
CA SER A 79 8.39 6.20 1.82
C SER A 79 8.28 7.72 1.93
N HIS A 80 7.48 8.36 1.09
CA HIS A 80 7.29 9.81 1.17
C HIS A 80 5.86 10.24 0.85
N THR A 81 5.48 11.42 1.34
CA THR A 81 4.21 12.04 1.02
C THR A 81 4.39 13.29 0.16
N ASN A 82 3.34 13.70 -0.54
CA ASN A 82 3.31 14.99 -1.25
C ASN A 82 3.35 16.22 -0.32
N LEU A 83 3.27 16.02 1.01
CA LEU A 83 3.39 17.08 2.02
C LEU A 83 4.82 17.25 2.55
N GLY A 84 5.78 16.47 2.03
CA GLY A 84 7.20 16.60 2.37
C GLY A 84 7.66 15.69 3.52
N GLU A 85 6.79 14.85 4.05
CA GLU A 85 7.21 13.77 4.94
C GLU A 85 7.96 12.72 4.13
N ALA A 86 9.07 12.22 4.66
CA ALA A 86 9.87 11.18 4.02
C ALA A 86 10.59 10.33 5.07
N TRP A 87 10.73 9.06 4.76
CA TRP A 87 11.48 8.07 5.53
C TRP A 87 12.35 7.24 4.58
N THR A 88 13.62 7.10 4.92
CA THR A 88 14.55 6.18 4.27
C THR A 88 14.84 5.01 5.20
N PHE A 89 14.87 3.80 4.65
CA PHE A 89 15.10 2.57 5.38
C PHE A 89 16.41 1.92 4.93
N ASP A 90 17.32 1.69 5.89
CA ASP A 90 18.56 0.95 5.70
C ASP A 90 18.45 -0.36 6.49
N TYR A 91 18.14 -1.44 5.77
CA TYR A 91 17.98 -2.78 6.34
C TYR A 91 19.35 -3.43 6.52
N ARG A 92 19.63 -3.87 7.74
CA ARG A 92 20.87 -4.56 8.13
C ARG A 92 20.53 -5.87 8.81
N ASP A 93 21.56 -6.68 9.00
CA ASP A 93 21.43 -7.89 9.80
C ASP A 93 21.16 -7.50 11.27
N GLY A 94 20.07 -7.99 11.83
CA GLY A 94 19.64 -7.71 13.21
C GLY A 94 19.05 -6.32 13.49
N TYR A 95 19.01 -5.38 12.53
CA TYR A 95 18.36 -4.08 12.75
C TYR A 95 17.96 -3.35 11.46
N THR A 96 17.03 -2.40 11.59
CA THR A 96 16.71 -1.40 10.56
C THR A 96 17.02 -0.01 11.09
N ARG A 97 17.76 0.79 10.30
CA ARG A 97 17.91 2.22 10.56
C ARG A 97 16.91 3.00 9.71
N VAL A 98 16.14 3.87 10.36
CA VAL A 98 15.14 4.73 9.73
C VAL A 98 15.60 6.17 9.86
N THR A 99 15.66 6.89 8.74
CA THR A 99 16.01 8.31 8.70
C THR A 99 14.84 9.11 8.16
N ASP A 100 14.39 10.12 8.90
CA ASP A 100 13.32 10.99 8.46
C ASP A 100 13.80 12.16 7.57
N ALA A 101 12.86 12.95 7.05
CA ALA A 101 13.14 14.12 6.21
C ALA A 101 14.01 15.20 6.88
N LEU A 102 14.13 15.21 8.21
CA LEU A 102 14.97 16.14 8.97
C LEU A 102 16.36 15.56 9.28
N GLY A 103 16.65 14.35 8.83
CA GLY A 103 17.90 13.65 9.11
C GLY A 103 17.96 13.05 10.52
N ARG A 104 16.83 12.96 11.24
CA ARG A 104 16.78 12.28 12.54
C ARG A 104 16.77 10.77 12.29
N GLU A 105 17.53 10.04 13.10
CA GLU A 105 17.70 8.60 12.96
C GLU A 105 17.07 7.83 14.13
N GLU A 106 16.40 6.73 13.80
CA GLU A 106 15.89 5.73 14.73
C GLU A 106 16.41 4.35 14.33
N ILE A 107 16.77 3.52 15.31
CA ILE A 107 17.26 2.15 15.08
C ILE A 107 16.28 1.17 15.73
N TYR A 108 15.76 0.27 14.91
CA TYR A 108 14.87 -0.81 15.33
C TYR A 108 15.67 -2.11 15.27
N GLY A 109 16.07 -2.61 16.45
CA GLY A 109 16.76 -3.90 16.58
C GLY A 109 15.76 -5.05 16.66
N PHE A 110 16.12 -6.18 16.08
CA PHE A 110 15.36 -7.42 16.19
C PHE A 110 16.16 -8.40 17.06
N ASP A 111 15.49 -9.03 18.04
CA ASP A 111 16.07 -10.19 18.69
C ASP A 111 15.86 -11.45 17.82
N GLU A 112 16.43 -12.58 18.24
CA GLU A 112 16.33 -13.84 17.48
C GLU A 112 14.90 -14.36 17.28
N ASN A 113 13.88 -13.74 17.89
CA ASN A 113 12.49 -14.16 17.76
C ASN A 113 11.74 -13.53 16.58
N TYR A 114 12.33 -12.57 15.86
CA TYR A 114 11.72 -11.94 14.67
C TYR A 114 10.23 -11.55 14.88
N GLU A 115 9.85 -11.08 16.07
CA GLU A 115 8.50 -10.53 16.34
C GLU A 115 8.42 -9.03 16.02
#